data_AF-M7TT08-F1
#
_entry.id   AF-M7TT08-F1
#
_cell.length_a   1.000
_cell.length_b   1.000
_cell.length_c   1.000
_cell.angle_alpha   90.00
_cell.angle_beta   90.00
_cell.angle_gamma   90.00
#
_symmetry.space_group_name_H-M   'P 1'
#
loop_
_entity.id
_entity.type
_entity.pdbx_description
1 polymer ?
#
loop_
_entity_poly.entity_id
_entity_poly.type
_entity_poly.pdbx_seq_one_letter_code
_entity_poly.pdbx_strand_id
1 'polypeptide(L)'
;MTRLSREKWASPFRFLYVSGHKSERDQSKKPWVMGDYLLMRGEAETRVIDYAKASNGTVEACIAKPGLIDGPDRRQGLVVSVLSTIGRRLIGLPVVDVSQIAATLLEHAVNGIEKETLLNEDLVKIGNKVFSG
;
A
#
# COMPACT_ATOMS: atom_id res chain seq x y z
N MET A 1 -9.18 -6.93 -30.01
CA MET A 1 -9.13 -6.60 -28.58
C MET A 1 -10.55 -6.35 -28.10
N THR A 2 -11.14 -7.31 -27.38
CA THR A 2 -12.52 -7.21 -26.89
C THR A 2 -12.53 -6.31 -25.65
N ARG A 3 -12.99 -5.06 -25.81
CA ARG A 3 -13.23 -4.16 -24.68
C ARG A 3 -14.47 -4.68 -23.97
N LEU A 4 -14.29 -5.27 -22.78
CA LEU A 4 -15.41 -5.66 -21.92
C LEU A 4 -16.31 -4.43 -21.75
N SER A 5 -17.60 -4.59 -22.07
CA SER A 5 -18.62 -3.59 -21.82
C SER A 5 -18.63 -3.32 -20.32
N ARG A 6 -18.02 -2.22 -19.90
CA ARG A 6 -18.29 -1.69 -18.56
C ARG A 6 -19.71 -1.18 -18.64
N GLU A 7 -20.66 -1.96 -18.11
CA GLU A 7 -21.93 -1.38 -17.70
C GLU A 7 -21.60 -0.13 -16.86
N LYS A 8 -22.41 0.93 -16.97
CA LYS A 8 -22.24 2.11 -16.11
C LYS A 8 -22.54 1.67 -14.67
N TRP A 9 -21.57 1.06 -13.99
CA TRP A 9 -21.61 0.89 -12.56
C TRP A 9 -21.73 2.28 -11.95
N ALA A 10 -22.65 2.43 -10.99
CA ALA A 10 -22.88 3.70 -10.30
C ALA A 10 -21.63 4.16 -9.52
N SER A 11 -20.63 3.28 -9.33
CA SER A 11 -19.39 3.54 -8.61
C SER A 11 -18.13 3.40 -9.50
N PRO A 12 -17.07 4.18 -9.20
CA PRO A 12 -15.77 4.07 -9.88
C PRO A 12 -15.07 2.74 -9.60
N PHE A 13 -14.19 2.33 -10.51
CA PHE A 13 -13.29 1.21 -10.26
C PHE A 13 -12.19 1.62 -9.27
N ARG A 14 -12.07 0.91 -8.16
CA ARG A 14 -11.08 1.22 -7.11
C ARG A 14 -9.83 0.38 -7.28
N PHE A 15 -8.70 1.03 -7.50
CA PHE A 15 -7.40 0.39 -7.64
C PHE A 15 -6.55 0.64 -6.40
N LEU A 16 -6.17 -0.42 -5.70
CA LEU A 16 -5.33 -0.33 -4.50
C LEU A 16 -3.93 -0.83 -4.85
N TYR A 17 -2.93 0.03 -4.68
CA TYR A 17 -1.52 -0.31 -4.92
C TYR A 17 -0.75 -0.44 -3.60
N VAL A 18 -0.16 -1.61 -3.37
CA VAL A 18 0.67 -1.87 -2.18
C VAL A 18 2.12 -1.51 -2.49
N SER A 19 2.53 -0.33 -2.03
CA SER A 19 3.90 0.17 -2.09
C SER A 19 4.68 -0.23 -0.83
N GLY A 20 5.50 0.65 -0.26
CA GLY A 20 6.24 0.40 0.97
C GLY A 20 6.51 1.68 1.74
N HIS A 21 6.71 1.58 3.05
CA HIS A 21 6.79 2.72 3.97
C HIS A 21 7.75 3.83 3.53
N LYS A 22 8.94 3.47 3.03
CA LYS A 22 10.01 4.41 2.66
C LYS A 22 10.08 4.78 1.17
N SER A 23 9.09 4.40 0.36
CA SER A 23 9.08 4.84 -1.04
C SER A 23 9.05 6.36 -1.13
N GLU A 24 9.75 6.91 -2.11
CA GLU A 24 9.91 8.35 -2.32
C GLU A 24 9.44 8.71 -3.72
N ARG A 25 8.41 9.56 -3.80
CA ARG A 25 7.82 9.99 -5.07
C ARG A 25 8.66 11.07 -5.74
N ASP A 26 9.33 11.90 -4.94
CA ASP A 26 10.21 12.95 -5.42
C ASP A 26 11.51 12.36 -5.96
N GLN A 27 11.61 12.31 -7.28
CA GLN A 27 12.76 11.72 -7.98
C GLN A 27 14.07 12.47 -7.74
N SER A 28 14.03 13.68 -7.17
CA SER A 28 15.23 14.41 -6.75
C SER A 28 15.75 13.99 -5.37
N LYS A 29 14.95 13.28 -4.56
CA LYS A 29 15.27 12.92 -3.17
C LYS A 29 15.74 11.48 -3.04
N LYS A 30 16.80 11.11 -3.76
CA LYS A 30 17.33 9.73 -3.73
C LYS A 30 17.82 9.35 -2.32
N PRO A 31 17.21 8.35 -1.65
CA PRO A 31 17.73 7.86 -0.37
C PRO A 31 19.08 7.17 -0.55
N TRP A 32 19.95 7.26 0.46
CA TRP A 32 21.30 6.67 0.37
C TRP A 32 21.28 5.13 0.34
N VAL A 33 20.32 4.52 1.04
CA VAL A 33 20.15 3.07 1.12
C VAL A 33 18.97 2.65 0.24
N MET A 34 19.18 1.69 -0.66
CA MET A 34 18.17 1.19 -1.60
C MET A 34 17.53 2.30 -2.46
N GLY A 35 18.27 3.38 -2.74
CA GLY A 35 17.71 4.60 -3.34
C GLY A 35 16.93 4.38 -4.63
N ASP A 36 17.50 3.65 -5.59
CA ASP A 36 16.82 3.38 -6.88
C ASP A 36 15.55 2.56 -6.70
N TYR A 37 15.55 1.60 -5.76
CA TYR A 37 14.36 0.82 -5.45
C TYR A 37 13.26 1.68 -4.80
N LEU A 38 13.62 2.56 -3.86
CA LEU A 38 12.66 3.44 -3.20
C LEU A 38 12.09 4.50 -4.14
N LEU A 39 12.90 5.02 -5.06
CA LEU A 39 12.46 5.92 -6.13
C LEU A 39 11.56 5.21 -7.15
N MET A 40 11.93 4.01 -7.61
CA MET A 40 11.11 3.19 -8.51
C MET A 40 9.73 2.91 -7.91
N ARG A 41 9.66 2.57 -6.61
CA ARG A 41 8.38 2.37 -5.91
C ARG A 41 7.57 3.66 -5.86
N GLY A 42 8.18 4.81 -5.59
CA GLY A 42 7.49 6.09 -5.58
C GLY A 42 7.03 6.54 -6.97
N GLU A 43 7.81 6.28 -8.01
CA GLU A 43 7.39 6.53 -9.40
C GLU A 43 6.14 5.70 -9.75
N ALA A 44 6.10 4.43 -9.34
CA ALA A 44 4.92 3.59 -9.52
C ALA A 44 3.68 4.17 -8.80
N GLU A 45 3.84 4.72 -7.59
CA GLU A 45 2.75 5.42 -6.88
C GLU A 45 2.25 6.63 -7.67
N THR A 46 3.17 7.47 -8.16
CA THR A 46 2.83 8.66 -8.96
C THR A 46 2.05 8.27 -10.21
N ARG A 47 2.50 7.25 -10.95
CA ARG A 47 1.81 6.76 -12.17
C ARG A 47 0.39 6.26 -11.88
N VAL A 48 0.19 5.57 -10.75
CA VAL A 48 -1.14 5.10 -10.32
C VAL A 48 -2.07 6.27 -10.01
N ILE A 49 -1.58 7.27 -9.26
CA ILE A 49 -2.35 8.46 -8.90
C ILE A 49 -2.69 9.29 -10.14
N ASP A 50 -1.72 9.51 -11.02
CA ASP A 50 -1.90 10.30 -12.24
C ASP A 50 -2.92 9.65 -13.17
N TYR A 51 -2.89 8.32 -13.31
CA TYR A 51 -3.90 7.59 -14.07
C TYR A 51 -5.31 7.76 -13.49
N ALA A 52 -5.46 7.67 -12.16
CA ALA A 52 -6.75 7.88 -11.51
C ALA A 52 -7.28 9.31 -11.74
N LYS A 53 -6.43 10.33 -11.63
CA LYS A 53 -6.77 11.73 -11.93
C LYS A 53 -7.19 11.93 -13.39
N ALA A 54 -6.48 11.30 -14.33
CA ALA A 54 -6.80 11.35 -15.76
C ALA A 54 -8.05 10.54 -16.16
N SER A 55 -8.61 9.75 -15.24
CA SER A 55 -9.71 8.84 -15.54
C SER A 55 -11.09 9.49 -15.60
N ASN A 56 -11.20 10.79 -15.32
CA ASN A 56 -12.47 11.53 -15.19
C ASN A 56 -13.46 10.85 -14.24
N GLY A 57 -12.98 10.39 -13.08
CA GLY A 57 -13.81 9.75 -12.06
C GLY A 57 -14.24 8.32 -12.40
N THR A 58 -13.68 7.69 -13.43
CA THR A 58 -13.94 6.27 -13.72
C THR A 58 -13.06 5.32 -12.91
N VAL A 59 -11.98 5.86 -12.33
CA VAL A 59 -11.03 5.14 -11.47
C VAL A 59 -10.70 5.99 -10.25
N GLU A 60 -10.78 5.37 -9.08
CA GLU A 60 -10.20 5.87 -7.83
C GLU A 60 -8.97 5.04 -7.49
N ALA A 61 -7.95 5.67 -6.91
CA ALA A 61 -6.75 4.96 -6.48
C ALA A 61 -6.43 5.21 -5.01
N CYS A 62 -5.90 4.18 -4.36
CA CYS A 62 -5.34 4.25 -3.02
C CYS A 62 -3.96 3.61 -2.99
N ILE A 63 -3.01 4.29 -2.37
CA ILE A 63 -1.65 3.81 -2.16
C ILE A 63 -1.51 3.35 -0.71
N ALA A 64 -1.23 2.07 -0.49
CA ALA A 64 -0.87 1.56 0.83
C ALA A 64 0.65 1.51 0.98
N LYS A 65 1.18 2.09 2.06
CA LYS A 65 2.62 2.13 2.38
C LYS A 65 2.90 1.36 3.68
N PRO A 66 2.77 0.03 3.68
CA PRO A 66 3.05 -0.77 4.86
C PRO A 66 4.53 -0.74 5.22
N GLY A 67 4.81 -0.88 6.51
CA GLY A 67 6.14 -1.19 7.02
C GLY A 67 6.45 -2.68 6.89
N LEU A 68 7.01 -3.27 7.95
CA LEU A 68 7.24 -4.71 8.01
C LEU A 68 5.91 -5.45 8.22
N ILE A 69 5.65 -6.45 7.37
CA ILE A 69 4.41 -7.23 7.42
C ILE A 69 4.65 -8.51 8.24
N ASP A 70 3.90 -8.68 9.33
CA ASP A 70 3.93 -9.89 10.17
C ASP A 70 2.77 -10.84 9.82
N GLY A 71 2.91 -12.14 10.10
CA GLY A 71 1.86 -13.13 9.82
C GLY A 71 2.20 -14.58 10.17
N PRO A 72 1.19 -15.47 10.25
CA PRO A 72 1.33 -16.84 10.74
C PRO A 72 2.11 -17.76 9.78
N ASP A 73 2.00 -17.54 8.47
CA ASP A 73 2.75 -18.27 7.45
C ASP A 73 4.18 -17.71 7.33
N ARG A 74 5.07 -18.16 8.21
CA ARG A 74 6.51 -17.85 8.16
C ARG A 74 7.23 -18.60 7.04
N ARG A 75 6.65 -18.64 5.83
CA ARG A 75 7.38 -18.97 4.59
C ARG A 75 8.38 -17.87 4.18
N GLN A 76 8.63 -16.90 5.05
CA GLN A 76 9.69 -15.92 4.89
C GLN A 76 11.00 -16.52 5.41
N GLY A 77 11.55 -17.43 4.60
CA GLY A 77 12.88 -18.01 4.84
C GLY A 77 13.93 -16.92 4.98
N LEU A 78 14.83 -17.08 5.95
CA LEU A 78 16.17 -16.50 6.13
C LEU A 78 16.34 -14.95 6.09
N VAL A 79 15.61 -14.21 5.25
CA VAL A 79 15.65 -12.74 5.13
C VAL A 79 14.99 -12.05 6.33
N VAL A 80 13.96 -12.67 6.93
CA VAL A 80 13.34 -12.18 8.18
C VAL A 80 14.16 -12.53 9.41
N SER A 81 14.87 -13.66 9.42
CA SER A 81 15.68 -14.07 10.57
C SER A 81 16.94 -13.22 10.73
N VAL A 82 17.52 -12.70 9.64
CA VAL A 82 18.65 -11.75 9.71
C VAL A 82 18.21 -10.36 10.24
N LEU A 83 16.91 -10.05 10.17
CA LEU A 83 16.29 -8.82 10.66
C LEU A 83 15.55 -9.01 11.99
N SER A 84 15.90 -10.04 12.77
CA SER A 84 15.31 -10.28 14.09
C SER A 84 15.67 -9.13 15.05
N THR A 85 14.63 -8.42 15.51
CA THR A 85 14.53 -7.47 16.64
C THR A 85 15.50 -6.28 16.68
N ILE A 86 16.80 -6.48 16.46
CA ILE A 86 17.85 -5.44 16.48
C ILE A 86 17.84 -4.63 15.17
N GLY A 87 17.68 -5.29 14.02
CA GLY A 87 17.55 -4.62 12.72
C GLY A 87 16.27 -3.76 12.60
N ARG A 88 15.18 -4.17 13.26
CA ARG A 88 13.90 -3.43 13.23
C ARG A 88 14.03 -2.01 13.82
N ARG A 89 14.77 -1.86 14.93
CA ARG A 89 15.03 -0.53 15.54
C ARG A 89 15.99 0.32 14.71
N LEU A 90 17.00 -0.28 14.08
CA LEU A 90 17.98 0.45 13.28
C LEU A 90 17.40 0.94 11.93
N ILE A 91 16.46 0.20 11.34
CA ILE A 91 15.86 0.55 10.05
C ILE A 91 14.64 1.48 10.24
N GLY A 92 14.06 1.56 11.44
CA GLY A 92 12.98 2.50 11.77
C GLY A 92 11.70 2.25 10.99
N LEU A 93 11.39 0.99 10.67
CA LEU A 93 10.15 0.63 9.97
C LEU A 93 9.08 0.23 10.99
N PRO A 94 7.87 0.79 10.89
CA PRO A 94 6.75 0.32 11.69
C PRO A 94 6.35 -1.10 11.26
N VAL A 95 5.56 -1.78 12.09
CA VAL A 95 5.07 -3.15 11.82
C VAL A 95 3.56 -3.10 11.63
N VAL A 96 3.04 -3.96 10.77
CA VAL A 96 1.61 -4.15 10.56
C VAL A 96 1.34 -5.65 10.34
N ASP A 97 0.26 -6.17 10.91
CA ASP A 97 -0.14 -7.57 10.69
C ASP A 97 -0.79 -7.73 9.30
N VAL A 98 -0.51 -8.84 8.62
CA VAL A 98 -1.07 -9.14 7.30
C VAL A 98 -2.60 -9.08 7.29
N SER A 99 -3.25 -9.50 8.39
CA SER A 99 -4.70 -9.44 8.53
C SER A 99 -5.21 -8.00 8.59
N GLN A 100 -4.50 -7.08 9.28
CA GLN A 100 -4.88 -5.67 9.36
C GLN A 100 -4.76 -4.97 7.99
N ILE A 101 -3.72 -5.29 7.21
CA ILE A 101 -3.58 -4.79 5.84
C ILE A 101 -4.73 -5.32 4.98
N ALA A 102 -4.98 -6.62 5.01
CA ALA A 102 -6.04 -7.25 4.21
C ALA A 102 -7.41 -6.65 4.55
N ALA A 103 -7.74 -6.52 5.84
CA ALA A 103 -8.97 -5.91 6.30
C ALA A 103 -9.12 -4.45 5.80
N THR A 104 -8.06 -3.65 5.92
CA THR A 104 -8.08 -2.25 5.45
C THR A 104 -8.25 -2.14 3.94
N LEU A 105 -7.54 -2.95 3.16
CA LEU A 105 -7.64 -2.93 1.70
C LEU A 105 -9.00 -3.40 1.22
N LEU A 106 -9.59 -4.42 1.87
CA LEU A 106 -10.95 -4.88 1.58
C LEU A 106 -11.98 -3.81 1.93
N GLU A 107 -11.84 -3.17 3.09
CA GLU A 107 -12.71 -2.06 3.51
C GLU A 107 -12.74 -0.96 2.44
N HIS A 108 -11.57 -0.52 1.95
CA HIS A 108 -11.52 0.51 0.92
C HIS A 108 -11.99 0.03 -0.47
N ALA A 109 -11.72 -1.22 -0.81
CA ALA A 109 -12.19 -1.78 -2.07
C ALA A 109 -13.72 -1.87 -2.12
N VAL A 110 -14.36 -2.27 -1.02
CA VAL A 110 -15.81 -2.49 -0.95
C VAL A 110 -16.56 -1.19 -0.63
N ASN A 111 -16.14 -0.46 0.40
CA ASN A 111 -16.90 0.65 0.96
C ASN A 111 -16.47 2.03 0.43
N GLY A 112 -15.29 2.16 -0.17
CA GLY A 112 -14.81 3.43 -0.73
C GLY A 112 -13.43 3.82 -0.22
N ILE A 113 -12.73 4.62 -1.02
CA ILE A 113 -11.41 5.15 -0.65
C ILE A 113 -11.60 6.48 0.08
N GLU A 114 -11.26 6.52 1.37
CA GLU A 114 -11.33 7.74 2.18
C GLU A 114 -10.03 8.57 2.09
N LYS A 115 -8.91 7.93 1.78
CA LYS A 115 -7.58 8.54 1.78
C LYS A 115 -6.74 8.01 0.62
N GLU A 116 -6.15 8.92 -0.17
CA GLU A 116 -5.31 8.57 -1.34
C GLU A 116 -4.06 7.77 -0.92
N THR A 117 -3.47 8.06 0.25
CA THR A 117 -2.28 7.36 0.75
C THR A 117 -2.45 6.93 2.21
N LEU A 118 -2.43 5.61 2.43
CA LEU A 118 -2.46 4.97 3.73
C LEU A 118 -1.02 4.69 4.20
N LEU A 119 -0.66 5.27 5.34
CA LEU A 119 0.56 4.94 6.07
C LEU A 119 0.31 3.73 6.97
N ASN A 120 1.38 3.21 7.57
CA ASN A 120 1.31 2.00 8.38
C ASN A 120 0.28 2.13 9.53
N GLU A 121 0.23 3.30 10.17
CA GLU A 121 -0.67 3.59 11.27
C GLU A 121 -2.14 3.59 10.82
N ASP A 122 -2.41 4.06 9.59
CA ASP A 122 -3.76 4.00 9.01
C ASP A 122 -4.19 2.54 8.79
N LEU A 123 -3.28 1.70 8.26
CA LEU A 123 -3.54 0.27 8.04
C LEU A 123 -3.84 -0.48 9.34
N VAL A 124 -3.09 -0.19 10.40
CA VAL A 124 -3.33 -0.77 11.73
C VAL A 124 -4.67 -0.29 12.29
N LYS A 125 -4.93 1.03 12.23
CA LYS A 125 -6.14 1.64 12.80
C LYS A 125 -7.41 1.14 12.12
N ILE A 126 -7.45 1.16 10.78
CA ILE A 126 -8.63 0.73 10.02
C ILE A 126 -8.83 -0.77 10.17
N GLY A 127 -7.77 -1.58 10.05
CA GLY A 127 -7.85 -3.02 10.24
C GLY A 127 -8.39 -3.41 11.61
N ASN A 128 -7.91 -2.78 12.68
CA ASN A 128 -8.43 -3.01 14.04
C ASN A 128 -9.90 -2.59 14.17
N LYS A 129 -10.31 -1.48 13.53
CA LYS A 129 -11.71 -1.04 13.51
C LYS A 129 -12.60 -2.09 12.83
N VAL A 130 -12.15 -2.66 11.71
CA VAL A 130 -12.89 -3.73 11.00
C VAL A 130 -13.03 -4.98 11.88
N PHE A 131 -11.98 -5.38 12.61
CA PHE A 131 -12.05 -6.55 13.50
C PHE A 131 -12.83 -6.35 14.78
N SER A 132 -13.03 -5.10 15.20
CA SER A 132 -13.81 -4.76 16.40
C SER A 132 -15.31 -4.61 16.09
N GLY A 133 -15.70 -4.73 14.81
CA GLY A 133 -17.06 -4.62 14.31
C GLY A 133 -17.87 -5.91 14.43
#